data_AF-L7JSG8-F1
#
_entry.id   AF-L7JSG8-F1
#
_cell.length_a   1.000
_cell.length_b   1.000
_cell.length_c   1.000
_cell.angle_alpha   90.00
_cell.angle_beta   90.00
_cell.angle_gamma   90.00
#
_symmetry.space_group_name_H-M   'P 1'
#
loop_
_entity.id
_entity.type
_entity.pdbx_description
1 polymer ?
#
loop_
_entity_poly.entity_id
_entity_poly.type
_entity_poly.pdbx_seq_one_letter_code
_entity_poly.pdbx_strand_id
1 'polypeptide(L)'
;MKELFSECLGSESRRDGLKQISVSIHNLLLNNKDITYQKICSSINTSNTNTLRRRVYDVLSVMRSLNMVVKAKRCYNLVRRNLLCEKRMVVEEKRKQLEDLQHMKEVFEHIVLKNAFKTHSLSLDRFYLPFMIVVAEKDSNVHCETNEERTFFKFRSSKPIKLVEDLDILKELYKNNEEKEAKKPYLYENNLKKFKEGFGGAFDYLI
;
A
#
# COMPACT_ATOMS: atom_id res chain seq x y z
N MET A 1 -22.89 17.99 18.54
CA MET A 1 -23.82 17.36 17.58
C MET A 1 -24.25 16.03 18.17
N LYS A 2 -25.45 15.95 18.74
CA LYS A 2 -26.00 14.73 19.35
C LYS A 2 -26.72 13.96 18.26
N GLU A 3 -26.22 12.79 17.89
CA GLU A 3 -26.95 11.89 16.99
C GLU A 3 -28.08 11.20 17.77
N LEU A 4 -29.31 11.55 17.39
CA LEU A 4 -30.55 10.91 17.79
C LEU A 4 -30.67 9.59 17.03
N PHE A 5 -30.42 8.45 17.70
CA PHE A 5 -30.88 7.17 17.18
C PHE A 5 -32.33 6.95 17.58
N SER A 6 -33.17 6.94 16.55
CA SER A 6 -34.61 6.69 16.56
C SER A 6 -35.01 5.51 17.44
N GLU A 7 -35.75 5.81 18.51
CA GLU A 7 -36.60 4.87 19.23
C GLU A 7 -37.84 4.59 18.37
N CYS A 8 -37.93 3.41 17.75
CA CYS A 8 -39.24 2.88 17.34
C CYS A 8 -39.26 1.35 17.15
N LEU A 9 -40.23 0.77 17.87
CA LEU A 9 -40.90 -0.52 17.68
C LEU A 9 -40.20 -1.78 18.21
N GLY A 10 -40.78 -2.28 19.31
CA GLY A 10 -40.45 -3.52 19.99
C GLY A 10 -40.91 -4.75 19.22
N SER A 11 -39.99 -5.68 19.06
CA SER A 11 -40.27 -7.10 18.86
C SER A 11 -39.29 -7.88 19.71
N GLU A 12 -39.76 -8.87 20.46
CA GLU A 12 -38.91 -9.70 21.34
C GLU A 12 -37.80 -10.41 20.56
N SER A 13 -38.01 -10.63 19.27
CA SER A 13 -37.03 -11.17 18.32
C SER A 13 -35.80 -10.28 18.09
N ARG A 14 -35.83 -8.99 18.44
CA ARG A 14 -34.64 -8.11 18.39
C ARG A 14 -33.67 -8.34 19.55
N ARG A 15 -34.12 -8.89 20.68
CA ARG A 15 -33.24 -9.13 21.85
C ARG A 15 -32.24 -10.27 21.59
N ASP A 16 -32.59 -11.20 20.71
CA ASP A 16 -31.76 -12.35 20.32
C ASP A 16 -31.00 -12.13 18.99
N GLY A 17 -31.04 -10.91 18.44
CA GLY A 17 -30.35 -10.58 17.19
C GLY A 17 -28.82 -10.67 17.30
N LEU A 18 -28.14 -11.03 16.20
CA LEU A 18 -26.67 -11.15 16.13
C LEU A 18 -25.96 -9.87 16.61
N LYS A 19 -26.54 -8.70 16.33
CA LYS A 19 -26.04 -7.41 16.80
C LYS A 19 -26.04 -7.31 18.34
N GLN A 20 -27.12 -7.74 18.98
CA GLN A 20 -27.23 -7.69 20.45
C GLN A 20 -26.26 -8.69 21.10
N ILE A 21 -26.16 -9.90 20.54
CA ILE A 21 -25.18 -10.91 20.96
C ILE A 21 -23.76 -10.36 20.82
N SER A 22 -23.45 -9.67 19.72
CA SER A 22 -22.15 -9.04 19.48
C SER A 22 -21.81 -7.96 20.51
N VAL A 23 -22.75 -7.07 20.82
CA VAL A 23 -22.58 -6.03 21.84
C VAL A 23 -22.37 -6.65 23.23
N SER A 24 -23.14 -7.67 23.58
CA SER A 24 -23.00 -8.39 24.85
C SER A 24 -21.64 -9.07 24.99
N ILE A 25 -21.18 -9.77 23.94
CA ILE A 25 -19.85 -10.39 23.92
C ILE A 25 -18.75 -9.32 24.08
N HIS A 26 -18.87 -8.20 23.36
CA HIS A 26 -17.90 -7.11 23.46
C HIS A 26 -17.85 -6.50 24.87
N ASN A 27 -19.00 -6.24 25.50
CA ASN A 27 -19.05 -5.73 26.87
C ASN A 27 -18.49 -6.72 27.90
N LEU A 28 -18.73 -8.03 27.71
CA LEU A 28 -18.15 -9.07 28.56
C LEU A 28 -16.61 -9.10 28.44
N LEU A 29 -16.10 -9.00 27.22
CA LEU A 29 -14.66 -8.97 26.92
C LEU A 29 -13.98 -7.66 27.35
N LEU A 30 -14.71 -6.55 27.44
CA LEU A 30 -14.23 -5.28 28.02
C LEU A 30 -14.04 -5.40 29.54
N ASN A 31 -15.02 -5.99 30.23
CA ASN A 31 -15.04 -6.05 31.68
C ASN A 31 -14.12 -7.14 32.26
N ASN A 32 -13.77 -8.16 31.47
CA ASN A 32 -12.94 -9.28 31.90
C ASN A 32 -11.74 -9.44 30.98
N LYS A 33 -10.52 -9.57 31.54
CA LYS A 33 -9.29 -9.70 30.76
C LYS A 33 -9.21 -11.02 29.98
N ASP A 34 -9.61 -12.13 30.62
CA ASP A 34 -9.63 -13.47 30.04
C ASP A 34 -11.02 -14.11 30.24
N ILE A 35 -11.67 -14.51 29.15
CA ILE A 35 -12.98 -15.17 29.19
C ILE A 35 -12.97 -16.48 28.43
N THR A 36 -13.49 -17.54 29.05
CA THR A 36 -13.72 -18.83 28.38
C THR A 36 -15.03 -18.83 27.60
N TYR A 37 -15.09 -19.55 26.48
CA TYR A 37 -16.30 -19.73 25.67
C TYR A 37 -17.53 -20.14 26.49
N GLN A 38 -17.36 -21.09 27.42
CA GLN A 38 -18.46 -21.56 28.29
C GLN A 38 -19.02 -20.42 29.14
N LYS A 39 -18.15 -19.54 29.65
CA LYS A 39 -18.56 -18.39 30.45
C LYS A 39 -19.34 -17.37 29.61
N ILE A 40 -18.96 -17.16 28.34
CA ILE A 40 -19.73 -16.32 27.40
C ILE A 40 -21.13 -16.88 27.20
N CYS A 41 -21.24 -18.17 26.92
CA CYS A 41 -22.53 -18.82 26.69
C CYS A 41 -23.43 -18.80 27.93
N SER A 42 -22.85 -18.93 29.13
CA SER A 42 -23.61 -18.87 30.39
C SER A 42 -24.04 -17.45 30.77
N SER A 43 -23.33 -16.42 30.30
CA SER A 43 -23.65 -15.01 30.61
C SER A 43 -24.71 -14.40 29.68
N ILE A 44 -25.00 -15.02 28.54
CA ILE A 44 -26.00 -14.53 27.58
C ILE A 44 -27.28 -15.37 27.73
N ASN A 45 -28.34 -14.76 28.25
CA ASN A 45 -29.62 -15.45 28.44
C ASN A 45 -30.46 -15.34 27.16
N THR A 46 -30.45 -16.39 26.34
CA THR A 46 -31.27 -16.52 25.13
C THR A 46 -32.13 -17.77 25.23
N SER A 47 -33.37 -17.67 24.73
CA SER A 47 -34.39 -18.71 24.72
C SER A 47 -33.96 -20.05 24.10
N ASN A 48 -33.00 -20.04 23.15
CA ASN A 48 -32.47 -21.22 22.48
C ASN A 48 -30.93 -21.34 22.57
N THR A 49 -30.45 -22.27 23.38
CA THR A 49 -29.02 -22.48 23.67
C THR A 49 -28.21 -23.00 22.47
N ASN A 50 -28.83 -23.77 21.57
CA ASN A 50 -28.14 -24.32 20.39
C ASN A 50 -27.88 -23.24 19.33
N THR A 51 -28.88 -22.40 19.08
CA THR A 51 -28.74 -21.26 18.17
C THR A 51 -27.71 -20.27 18.72
N LEU A 52 -27.75 -19.98 20.03
CA LEU A 52 -26.78 -19.10 20.68
C LEU A 52 -25.34 -19.57 20.49
N ARG A 53 -25.04 -20.86 20.72
CA ARG A 53 -23.69 -21.42 20.53
C ARG A 53 -23.16 -21.16 19.13
N ARG A 54 -23.99 -21.39 18.10
CA ARG A 54 -23.65 -21.14 16.69
C ARG A 54 -23.41 -19.65 16.42
N ARG A 55 -24.24 -18.76 16.97
CA ARG A 55 -24.12 -17.30 16.82
C ARG A 55 -22.88 -16.72 17.51
N VAL A 56 -22.52 -17.22 18.70
CA VAL A 56 -21.29 -16.82 19.41
C VAL A 56 -20.05 -17.16 18.58
N TYR A 57 -20.02 -18.32 17.91
CA TYR A 57 -18.92 -18.65 17.00
C TYR A 57 -18.84 -17.72 15.78
N ASP A 58 -19.96 -17.35 15.16
CA ASP A 58 -19.97 -16.38 14.05
C ASP A 58 -19.35 -15.05 14.51
N VAL A 59 -19.81 -14.52 15.65
CA VAL A 59 -19.32 -13.26 16.19
C VAL A 59 -17.83 -13.34 16.55
N LEU A 60 -17.41 -14.36 17.27
CA LEU A 60 -16.01 -14.51 17.67
C LEU A 60 -15.08 -14.74 16.47
N SER A 61 -15.56 -15.42 15.42
CA SER A 61 -14.80 -15.61 14.19
C SER A 61 -14.60 -14.28 13.46
N VAL A 62 -15.65 -13.48 13.31
CA VAL A 62 -15.56 -12.14 12.69
C VAL A 62 -14.68 -11.20 13.52
N MET A 63 -14.87 -11.16 14.85
CA MET A 63 -14.04 -10.35 15.74
C MET A 63 -12.56 -10.76 15.70
N ARG A 64 -12.26 -12.05 15.48
CA ARG A 64 -10.88 -12.53 15.27
C ARG A 64 -10.32 -12.09 13.94
N SER A 65 -11.09 -12.18 12.85
CA SER A 65 -10.66 -11.72 11.52
C SER A 65 -10.38 -10.21 11.48
N LEU A 66 -11.12 -9.42 12.27
CA LEU A 66 -10.92 -7.98 12.43
C LEU A 66 -9.84 -7.63 13.48
N ASN A 67 -9.07 -8.61 13.97
CA ASN A 67 -8.04 -8.44 15.00
C ASN A 67 -8.52 -7.76 16.29
N MET A 68 -9.83 -7.84 16.59
CA MET A 68 -10.41 -7.28 17.81
C MET A 68 -10.24 -8.23 19.01
N VAL A 69 -10.18 -9.54 18.76
CA VAL A 69 -10.13 -10.57 19.81
C VAL A 69 -9.08 -11.62 19.46
N VAL A 70 -8.24 -11.99 20.43
CA VAL A 70 -7.26 -13.07 20.31
C VAL A 70 -7.74 -14.29 21.10
N LYS A 71 -7.61 -15.47 20.48
CA LYS A 71 -7.89 -16.76 21.13
C LYS A 71 -6.59 -17.34 21.67
N ALA A 72 -6.42 -17.31 22.99
CA ALA A 72 -5.31 -17.96 23.69
C ALA A 72 -5.81 -19.28 24.30
N LYS A 73 -5.47 -20.41 23.68
CA LYS A 73 -5.95 -21.76 24.07
C LYS A 73 -7.49 -21.82 24.14
N ARG A 74 -8.06 -21.81 25.35
CA ARG A 74 -9.51 -21.87 25.63
C ARG A 74 -10.10 -20.52 26.06
N CYS A 75 -9.29 -19.46 26.09
CA CYS A 75 -9.71 -18.12 26.50
C CYS A 75 -9.71 -17.14 25.30
N TYR A 76 -10.62 -16.19 25.36
CA TYR A 76 -10.79 -15.08 24.44
C TYR A 76 -10.49 -13.80 25.18
N ASN A 77 -9.58 -13.01 24.62
CA ASN A 77 -9.11 -11.78 25.22
C ASN A 77 -9.33 -10.67 24.20
N LEU A 78 -9.88 -9.55 24.65
CA LEU A 78 -9.97 -8.36 23.80
C LEU A 78 -8.55 -7.88 23.50
N VAL A 79 -8.22 -7.77 22.22
CA VAL A 79 -7.05 -7.01 21.80
C VAL A 79 -7.40 -5.59 22.18
N ARG A 80 -6.80 -5.07 23.27
CA ARG A 80 -6.75 -3.61 23.43
C ARG A 80 -6.13 -3.12 22.14
N ARG A 81 -6.88 -2.39 21.33
CA ARG A 81 -6.33 -1.67 20.18
C ARG A 81 -5.17 -0.87 20.75
N ASN A 82 -3.96 -1.39 20.60
CA ASN A 82 -2.77 -0.61 20.82
C ASN A 82 -2.78 0.34 19.63
N LEU A 83 -3.52 1.44 19.76
CA LEU A 83 -3.59 2.52 18.77
C LEU A 83 -2.17 2.95 18.38
N LEU A 84 -1.21 2.78 19.29
CA LEU A 84 0.22 2.94 19.04
C LEU A 84 0.77 1.96 18.01
N CYS A 85 0.40 0.68 18.02
CA CYS A 85 0.86 -0.31 17.04
C CYS A 85 0.28 -0.06 15.65
N GLU A 86 -1.03 0.18 15.55
CA GLU A 86 -1.69 0.53 14.27
C GLU A 86 -1.14 1.84 13.70
N LYS A 87 -1.00 2.88 14.54
CA LYS A 87 -0.37 4.14 14.12
C LYS A 87 1.09 3.93 13.71
N ARG A 88 1.85 3.09 14.40
CA ARG A 88 3.24 2.78 14.02
C ARG A 88 3.33 2.07 12.69
N MET A 89 2.44 1.13 12.39
CA MET A 89 2.42 0.47 11.07
C MET A 89 2.11 1.45 9.95
N VAL A 90 1.13 2.34 10.14
CA VAL A 90 0.79 3.38 9.16
C VAL A 90 1.94 4.37 8.99
N VAL A 91 2.57 4.79 10.10
CA VAL A 91 3.74 5.69 10.05
C VAL A 91 4.90 5.02 9.31
N GLU A 92 5.15 3.74 9.52
CA GLU A 92 6.23 3.02 8.84
C GLU A 92 5.97 2.88 7.34
N GLU A 93 4.73 2.58 6.94
CA GLU A 93 4.35 2.55 5.54
C GLU A 93 4.50 3.93 4.88
N LYS A 94 4.08 4.99 5.58
CA LYS A 94 4.24 6.37 5.12
C LYS A 94 5.70 6.79 5.02
N ARG A 95 6.54 6.35 5.97
CA ARG A 95 7.99 6.58 5.94
C ARG A 95 8.61 5.94 4.72
N LYS A 96 8.25 4.68 4.44
CA LYS A 96 8.72 3.97 3.23
C LYS A 96 8.28 4.67 1.94
N GLN A 97 7.02 5.09 1.85
CA GLN A 97 6.51 5.86 0.71
C GLN A 97 7.31 7.16 0.51
N LEU A 98 7.64 7.85 1.60
CA LEU A 98 8.40 9.09 1.55
C LEU A 98 9.84 8.85 1.07
N GLU A 99 10.49 7.78 1.54
CA GLU A 99 11.81 7.37 1.07
C GLU A 99 11.80 7.01 -0.42
N ASP A 100 10.81 6.25 -0.87
CA ASP A 100 10.66 5.89 -2.28
C ASP A 100 10.48 7.15 -3.18
N LEU A 101 9.71 8.14 -2.70
CA LEU A 101 9.50 9.41 -3.39
C LEU A 101 10.75 10.30 -3.40
N GLN A 102 11.49 10.36 -2.28
CA GLN A 102 12.75 11.10 -2.22
C GLN A 102 13.76 10.52 -3.20
N HIS A 103 13.93 9.20 -3.21
CA HIS A 103 14.84 8.54 -4.14
C HIS A 103 14.41 8.78 -5.60
N MET A 104 13.11 8.75 -5.88
CA MET A 104 12.59 9.06 -7.21
C MET A 104 12.93 10.49 -7.64
N LYS A 105 12.77 11.48 -6.75
CA LYS A 105 13.15 12.88 -7.00
C LYS A 105 14.63 13.00 -7.35
N GLU A 106 15.50 12.38 -6.58
CA GLU A 106 16.96 12.40 -6.82
C GLU A 106 17.33 11.83 -8.18
N VAL A 107 16.74 10.68 -8.55
CA VAL A 107 16.95 10.03 -9.85
C VAL A 107 16.51 10.95 -10.99
N PHE A 108 15.34 11.58 -10.88
CA PHE A 108 14.85 12.51 -11.91
C PHE A 108 15.73 13.75 -12.04
N GLU A 109 16.07 14.40 -10.91
CA GLU A 109 16.95 15.57 -10.90
C GLU A 109 18.28 15.24 -11.58
N HIS A 110 18.90 14.12 -11.23
CA HIS A 110 20.16 13.68 -11.83
C HIS A 110 20.06 13.51 -13.35
N ILE A 111 19.00 12.89 -13.85
CA ILE A 111 18.85 12.64 -15.29
C ILE A 111 18.56 13.93 -16.06
N VAL A 112 17.72 14.82 -15.51
CA VAL A 112 17.46 16.13 -16.09
C VAL A 112 18.75 16.95 -16.14
N LEU A 113 19.51 17.01 -15.04
CA LEU A 113 20.81 17.65 -14.96
C LEU A 113 21.78 17.11 -16.01
N LYS A 114 21.95 15.80 -16.05
CA LYS A 114 22.85 15.11 -16.98
C LYS A 114 22.50 15.41 -18.45
N ASN A 115 21.22 15.54 -18.75
CA ASN A 115 20.75 15.84 -20.10
C ASN A 115 20.77 17.34 -20.43
N ALA A 116 20.65 18.23 -19.45
CA ALA A 116 20.69 19.68 -19.63
C ALA A 116 22.04 20.18 -20.14
N PHE A 117 23.16 19.58 -19.68
CA PHE A 117 24.51 19.99 -20.07
C PHE A 117 25.05 19.30 -21.32
N LYS A 118 24.26 18.40 -21.94
CA LYS A 118 24.63 17.79 -23.22
C LYS A 118 24.13 18.66 -24.37
N THR A 119 25.01 19.52 -24.86
CA THR A 119 24.81 20.29 -26.10
C THR A 119 24.56 19.33 -27.27
N HIS A 120 23.45 19.57 -27.97
CA HIS A 120 22.81 18.64 -28.90
C HIS A 120 23.63 18.37 -30.16
N SER A 121 24.01 17.10 -30.40
CA SER A 121 23.92 16.55 -31.75
C SER A 121 22.45 16.23 -32.01
N LEU A 122 21.81 16.99 -32.88
CA LEU A 122 20.36 16.98 -33.18
C LEU A 122 19.85 15.67 -33.86
N SER A 123 20.63 14.59 -33.88
CA SER A 123 20.42 13.48 -34.81
C SER A 123 20.11 12.11 -34.20
N LEU A 124 19.72 11.96 -32.93
CA LEU A 124 19.50 10.61 -32.37
C LEU A 124 18.27 10.47 -31.46
N ASP A 125 17.54 9.40 -31.72
CA ASP A 125 16.33 8.91 -31.05
C ASP A 125 16.34 9.09 -29.53
N ARG A 126 15.32 9.77 -29.00
CA ARG A 126 15.14 9.99 -27.56
C ARG A 126 13.82 9.42 -27.08
N PHE A 127 13.86 8.75 -25.94
CA PHE A 127 12.66 8.35 -25.20
C PHE A 127 12.30 9.45 -24.21
N TYR A 128 11.11 10.03 -24.38
CA TYR A 128 10.52 10.95 -23.42
C TYR A 128 9.67 10.17 -22.43
N LEU A 129 9.62 10.67 -21.19
CA LEU A 129 8.79 10.11 -20.13
C LEU A 129 7.34 10.60 -20.28
N PRO A 130 6.32 9.80 -19.88
CA PRO A 130 6.45 8.43 -19.38
C PRO A 130 6.57 7.40 -20.52
N PHE A 131 7.30 6.30 -20.28
CA PHE A 131 7.41 5.21 -21.24
C PHE A 131 7.51 3.84 -20.56
N MET A 132 7.29 2.79 -21.34
CA MET A 132 7.50 1.41 -20.93
C MET A 132 8.26 0.66 -22.02
N ILE A 133 9.12 -0.28 -21.62
CA ILE A 133 9.88 -1.11 -22.53
C ILE A 133 9.44 -2.56 -22.39
N VAL A 134 9.14 -3.16 -23.53
CA VAL A 134 8.87 -4.59 -23.65
C VAL A 134 10.16 -5.26 -24.10
N VAL A 135 10.82 -5.97 -23.18
CA VAL A 135 12.09 -6.65 -23.43
C VAL A 135 11.82 -8.10 -23.80
N ALA A 136 12.31 -8.52 -24.96
CA ALA A 136 12.30 -9.89 -25.40
C ALA A 136 13.72 -10.36 -25.75
N GLU A 137 13.95 -11.67 -25.72
CA GLU A 137 15.24 -12.23 -26.15
C GLU A 137 15.49 -11.98 -27.64
N LYS A 138 16.76 -11.81 -28.03
CA LYS A 138 17.15 -11.49 -29.42
C LYS A 138 16.63 -12.50 -30.45
N ASP A 139 16.65 -13.78 -30.10
CA ASP A 139 16.21 -14.87 -30.99
C ASP A 139 14.72 -15.21 -30.82
N SER A 140 13.93 -14.30 -30.24
CA SER A 140 12.51 -14.52 -30.04
C SER A 140 11.68 -14.01 -31.22
N ASN A 141 10.71 -14.80 -31.67
CA ASN A 141 9.76 -14.37 -32.69
C ASN A 141 8.63 -13.62 -32.02
N VAL A 142 8.65 -12.28 -32.11
CA VAL A 142 7.65 -11.40 -31.51
C VAL A 142 6.60 -11.00 -32.55
N HIS A 143 5.35 -11.34 -32.28
CA HIS A 143 4.18 -10.91 -33.04
C HIS A 143 3.42 -9.85 -32.24
N CYS A 144 3.14 -8.71 -32.87
CA CYS A 144 2.39 -7.61 -32.29
C CYS A 144 1.08 -7.43 -33.06
N GLU A 145 -0.04 -7.64 -32.38
CA GLU A 145 -1.38 -7.36 -32.88
C GLU A 145 -1.84 -6.03 -32.25
N THR A 146 -2.28 -5.08 -33.08
CA THR A 146 -2.88 -3.81 -32.62
C THR A 146 -4.17 -3.57 -33.38
N ASN A 147 -5.11 -2.85 -32.76
CA ASN A 147 -6.24 -2.27 -33.48
C ASN A 147 -5.81 -1.02 -34.28
N GLU A 148 -6.66 -0.58 -35.20
CA GLU A 148 -6.42 0.60 -36.05
C GLU A 148 -6.20 1.88 -35.22
N GLU A 149 -6.93 2.02 -34.12
CA GLU A 149 -6.86 3.16 -33.21
C GLU A 149 -5.64 3.12 -32.27
N ARG A 150 -4.86 2.03 -32.27
CA ARG A 150 -3.68 1.83 -31.42
C ARG A 150 -3.95 2.01 -29.92
N THR A 151 -5.17 1.69 -29.48
CA THR A 151 -5.56 1.75 -28.08
C THR A 151 -5.24 0.46 -27.34
N PHE A 152 -5.01 -0.64 -28.06
CA PHE A 152 -4.67 -1.93 -27.49
C PHE A 152 -3.55 -2.61 -28.28
N PHE A 153 -2.56 -3.12 -27.54
CA PHE A 153 -1.44 -3.88 -28.09
C PHE A 153 -1.40 -5.26 -27.44
N LYS A 154 -1.23 -6.28 -28.29
CA LYS A 154 -1.09 -7.67 -27.85
C LYS A 154 0.20 -8.23 -28.41
N PHE A 155 1.10 -8.55 -27.49
CA PHE A 155 2.39 -9.16 -27.79
C PHE A 155 2.32 -10.66 -27.58
N ARG A 156 2.71 -11.42 -28.60
CA ARG A 156 2.96 -12.86 -28.51
C ARG A 156 4.41 -13.10 -28.86
N SER A 157 5.15 -13.80 -28.00
CA SER A 157 6.52 -14.21 -28.30
C SER A 157 6.69 -15.70 -28.08
N SER A 158 7.58 -16.31 -28.87
CA SER A 158 8.00 -17.69 -28.66
C SER A 158 8.78 -17.88 -27.36
N LYS A 159 9.34 -16.81 -26.81
CA LYS A 159 10.15 -16.79 -25.58
C LYS A 159 9.55 -15.82 -24.55
N PRO A 160 9.92 -15.92 -23.26
CA PRO A 160 9.40 -15.01 -22.24
C PRO A 160 9.72 -13.54 -22.57
N ILE A 161 8.71 -12.69 -22.39
CA ILE A 161 8.81 -11.24 -22.53
C ILE A 161 8.74 -10.63 -21.12
N LYS A 162 9.49 -9.55 -20.90
CA LYS A 162 9.44 -8.75 -19.66
C LYS A 162 8.93 -7.35 -19.97
N LEU A 163 8.04 -6.84 -19.13
CA LEU A 163 7.64 -5.44 -19.15
C LEU A 163 8.50 -4.71 -18.12
N VAL A 164 9.13 -3.62 -18.53
CA VAL A 164 9.97 -2.78 -17.68
C VAL A 164 9.43 -1.35 -17.77
N GLU A 165 9.13 -0.76 -16.62
CA GLU A 165 8.66 0.62 -16.54
C GLU A 165 9.83 1.61 -16.58
N ASP A 166 9.53 2.86 -16.91
CA ASP A 166 10.53 3.93 -16.98
C ASP A 166 11.31 4.10 -15.67
N LEU A 167 10.64 4.13 -14.52
CA LEU A 167 11.27 4.33 -13.21
C LEU A 167 12.36 3.30 -12.90
N ASP A 168 12.16 2.04 -13.26
CA ASP A 168 13.15 0.98 -13.04
C ASP A 168 14.41 1.23 -13.89
N ILE A 169 14.22 1.66 -15.14
CA ILE A 169 15.30 2.01 -16.05
C ILE A 169 16.06 3.22 -15.52
N LEU A 170 15.36 4.25 -15.05
CA LEU A 170 15.99 5.45 -14.51
C LEU A 170 16.82 5.13 -13.26
N LYS A 171 16.33 4.26 -12.37
CA LYS A 171 17.08 3.78 -11.19
C LYS A 171 18.33 3.00 -11.58
N GLU A 172 18.24 2.12 -12.58
CA GLU A 172 19.39 1.38 -13.09
C GLU A 172 20.44 2.32 -13.72
N LEU A 173 19.99 3.31 -14.50
CA LEU A 173 20.84 4.34 -15.07
C LEU A 173 21.52 5.21 -14.00
N TYR A 174 20.83 5.50 -12.90
CA TYR A 174 21.37 6.25 -11.78
C TYR A 174 22.49 5.47 -11.08
N LYS A 175 22.23 4.22 -10.68
CA LYS A 175 23.24 3.34 -10.05
C LYS A 175 24.49 3.16 -10.91
N ASN A 176 24.30 2.92 -12.21
CA ASN A 176 25.40 2.78 -13.17
C ASN A 176 26.23 4.07 -13.35
N ASN A 177 25.68 5.24 -13.01
CA ASN A 177 26.41 6.51 -13.01
C ASN A 177 27.15 6.76 -11.70
N GLU A 178 26.57 6.43 -10.54
CA GLU A 178 27.27 6.58 -9.25
C GLU A 178 28.61 5.83 -9.23
N GLU A 179 28.64 4.61 -9.77
CA GLU A 179 29.88 3.82 -9.91
C GLU A 179 30.93 4.49 -10.83
N LYS A 180 30.48 5.34 -11.76
CA LYS A 180 31.35 6.10 -12.68
C LYS A 180 31.75 7.45 -12.11
N GLU A 181 30.87 8.12 -11.36
CA GLU A 181 31.10 9.42 -10.74
C GLU A 181 31.97 9.33 -9.48
N ALA A 182 31.94 8.21 -8.76
CA ALA A 182 32.94 7.88 -7.75
C ALA A 182 34.38 7.91 -8.29
N LYS A 183 34.57 7.86 -9.63
CA LYS A 183 35.85 7.98 -10.31
C LYS A 183 36.19 9.41 -10.77
N LYS A 184 35.25 10.38 -10.77
CA LYS A 184 35.43 11.78 -11.22
C LYS A 184 34.49 12.81 -10.52
N PRO A 185 34.68 13.10 -9.23
CA PRO A 185 33.73 13.87 -8.40
C PRO A 185 33.61 15.39 -8.75
N TYR A 186 34.65 15.99 -9.32
CA TYR A 186 34.78 17.44 -9.52
C TYR A 186 33.90 18.05 -10.63
N LEU A 187 33.31 17.24 -11.52
CA LEU A 187 32.45 17.70 -12.61
C LEU A 187 30.98 17.87 -12.17
N TYR A 188 30.55 17.20 -11.10
CA TYR A 188 29.15 17.17 -10.67
C TYR A 188 28.74 18.43 -9.92
N GLU A 189 29.57 18.91 -8.99
CA GLU A 189 29.26 20.09 -8.16
C GLU A 189 29.06 21.37 -8.99
N ASN A 190 29.85 21.55 -10.06
CA ASN A 190 29.78 22.72 -10.93
C ASN A 190 28.51 22.73 -11.81
N ASN A 191 28.04 21.56 -12.21
CA ASN A 191 26.81 21.40 -12.99
C ASN A 191 25.57 21.56 -12.11
N LEU A 192 25.61 21.04 -10.89
CA LEU A 192 24.51 21.17 -9.91
C LEU A 192 24.26 22.64 -9.51
N LYS A 193 25.33 23.42 -9.30
CA LYS A 193 25.22 24.87 -9.01
C LYS A 193 24.57 25.64 -10.15
N LYS A 194 25.04 25.46 -11.38
CA LYS A 194 24.49 26.12 -12.58
C LYS A 194 23.02 25.79 -12.85
N PHE A 195 22.60 24.57 -12.55
CA PHE A 195 21.20 24.17 -12.71
C PHE A 195 20.28 24.80 -11.67
N LYS A 196 20.69 24.83 -10.40
CA LYS A 196 19.92 25.49 -9.34
C LYS A 196 19.77 26.99 -9.62
N GLU A 197 20.79 27.63 -10.18
CA GLU A 197 20.75 29.02 -10.62
C GLU A 197 19.76 29.23 -11.79
N GLY A 198 19.65 28.27 -12.72
CA GLY A 198 18.77 28.36 -13.90
C GLY A 198 17.28 28.14 -13.63
N PHE A 199 16.92 27.44 -12.54
CA PHE A 199 15.52 27.17 -12.16
C PHE A 199 14.95 28.14 -11.13
N GLY A 200 15.73 29.13 -10.67
CA GLY A 200 15.31 30.26 -9.85
C GLY A 200 14.34 29.92 -8.71
N GLY A 201 14.84 29.47 -7.56
CA GLY A 201 14.06 29.33 -6.30
C GLY A 201 12.85 28.37 -6.32
N ALA A 202 12.39 27.89 -7.47
CA ALA A 202 11.16 27.11 -7.60
C ALA A 202 11.23 25.75 -6.91
N PHE A 203 12.44 25.23 -6.70
CA PHE A 203 12.69 23.99 -5.94
C PHE A 203 12.78 24.19 -4.42
N ASP A 204 13.01 25.43 -3.96
CA ASP A 204 13.13 25.72 -2.52
C ASP A 204 11.77 25.77 -1.82
N TYR A 205 10.67 25.85 -2.58
CA TYR A 205 9.29 25.87 -2.06
C TYR A 205 8.61 24.49 -2.00
N LEU A 206 9.33 23.39 -2.26
CA LEU A 206 8.80 22.02 -2.21
C LEU A 206 9.16 21.25 -0.92
N ILE A 207 9.44 21.98 0.18
CA ILE A 207 9.64 21.42 1.53
C ILE A 207 8.35 21.53 2.33
#